data_AF-A0A9Q8ZC98-F1
#
_entry.id   AF-A0A9Q8ZC98-F1
#
_cell.length_a   1.000
_cell.length_b   1.000
_cell.length_c   1.000
_cell.angle_alpha   90.00
_cell.angle_beta   90.00
_cell.angle_gamma   90.00
#
_symmetry.space_group_name_H-M   'P 1'
#
loop_
_entity.id
_entity.type
_entity.pdbx_description
1 polymer ?
#
loop_
_entity_poly.entity_id
_entity_poly.type
_entity_poly.pdbx_seq_one_letter_code
_entity_poly.pdbx_strand_id
1 'polypeptide(L)' 'MAKKAKSRTIMVRLISMAMTGYYRTMQRPRAHQPLSMLKYDPIGTTPSFVAVLITRLRFRLPLENANVQL' A
#
# COMPACT_ATOMS: atom_id res chain seq x y z
N MET A 1 -10.36 -29.52 -35.14
CA MET A 1 -10.26 -28.74 -33.88
C MET A 1 -8.78 -28.49 -33.57
N ALA A 2 -8.24 -27.32 -33.93
CA ALA A 2 -6.87 -26.95 -33.55
C ALA A 2 -6.82 -26.64 -32.04
N LYS A 3 -5.93 -27.32 -31.29
CA LYS A 3 -5.78 -27.08 -29.85
C LYS A 3 -5.30 -25.64 -29.62
N LYS A 4 -6.09 -24.86 -28.87
CA LYS A 4 -5.71 -23.49 -28.48
C LYS A 4 -4.37 -23.50 -27.76
N ALA A 5 -3.42 -22.72 -28.25
CA ALA A 5 -2.10 -22.63 -27.66
C ALA A 5 -2.16 -22.05 -26.23
N LYS A 6 -1.43 -22.67 -25.30
CA LYS A 6 -1.34 -22.23 -23.91
C LYS A 6 -0.36 -21.04 -23.81
N SER A 7 -0.77 -19.93 -23.19
CA SER A 7 0.08 -18.72 -23.00
C SER A 7 1.37 -19.00 -22.22
N ARG A 8 2.52 -18.51 -22.66
CA ARG A 8 3.82 -18.73 -21.98
C ARG A 8 3.95 -17.99 -20.63
N THR A 9 3.21 -16.90 -20.48
CA THR A 9 3.31 -15.98 -19.34
C THR A 9 2.03 -16.03 -18.51
N ILE A 10 2.18 -15.93 -17.19
CA ILE A 10 1.09 -15.84 -16.23
C ILE A 10 1.19 -14.54 -15.43
N MET A 11 0.03 -13.96 -15.13
CA MET A 11 -0.07 -12.89 -14.15
C MET A 11 -0.13 -13.49 -12.74
N VAL A 12 0.71 -12.99 -11.86
CA VAL A 12 0.78 -13.40 -10.45
C VAL A 12 0.56 -12.19 -9.56
N ARG A 13 0.00 -12.43 -8.38
CA ARG A 13 -0.14 -11.43 -7.31
C ARG A 13 0.99 -11.65 -6.32
N LEU A 14 1.88 -10.67 -6.19
CA LEU A 14 2.85 -10.65 -5.09
C LEU A 14 2.20 -10.00 -3.89
N ILE A 15 2.10 -10.77 -2.81
CA ILE A 15 1.46 -10.38 -1.56
C ILE A 15 2.50 -9.72 -0.66
N SER A 16 2.13 -8.62 0.00
CA SER A 16 2.99 -7.96 0.98
C SER A 16 3.26 -8.85 2.20
N MET A 17 4.50 -8.82 2.70
CA MET A 17 4.89 -9.53 3.92
C MET A 17 4.41 -8.83 5.20
N ALA A 18 4.05 -7.54 5.12
CA ALA A 18 3.61 -6.73 6.26
C ALA A 18 2.14 -6.98 6.67
N MET A 19 1.50 -8.04 6.14
CA MET A 19 0.10 -8.40 6.41
C MET A 19 -0.93 -7.28 6.17
N THR A 20 -0.60 -6.31 5.30
CA THR A 20 -1.46 -5.15 4.99
C THR A 20 -2.57 -5.45 3.99
N GLY A 21 -2.53 -6.62 3.35
CA GLY A 21 -3.43 -6.96 2.23
C GLY A 21 -3.06 -6.30 0.90
N TYR A 22 -2.01 -5.47 0.84
CA TYR A 22 -1.52 -4.92 -0.42
C TYR A 22 -0.90 -6.01 -1.29
N TYR A 23 -1.18 -5.95 -2.60
CA TYR A 23 -0.59 -6.84 -3.57
C TYR A 23 -0.26 -6.09 -4.86
N ARG A 24 0.80 -6.54 -5.54
CA ARG A 24 1.17 -6.02 -6.85
C ARG A 24 1.09 -7.11 -7.91
N THR A 25 0.42 -6.82 -9.02
CA THR A 25 0.31 -7.72 -10.16
C THR A 25 1.59 -7.67 -10.99
N MET A 26 2.15 -8.84 -11.31
CA MET A 26 3.34 -8.95 -12.16
C MET A 26 3.21 -10.13 -13.11
N GLN A 27 3.98 -10.08 -14.19
CA GLN A 27 4.03 -11.13 -15.18
C GLN A 27 5.27 -11.99 -14.97
N ARG A 28 5.12 -13.31 -15.01
CA ARG A 28 6.25 -14.24 -15.01
C ARG A 28 6.04 -15.38 -16.02
N PRO A 29 7.12 -15.96 -16.59
CA PRO A 29 7.04 -17.23 -17.32
C PRO A 29 6.58 -18.36 -16.40
N ARG A 30 5.76 -19.29 -16.92
CA ARG A 30 5.24 -20.41 -16.11
C ARG A 30 6.30 -21.37 -15.58
N ALA A 31 7.38 -21.54 -16.32
CA ALA A 31 8.46 -22.46 -15.96
C ALA A 31 9.39 -21.91 -14.87
N HIS A 32 9.29 -20.61 -14.54
CA HIS A 32 10.14 -19.99 -13.53
C HIS A 32 9.60 -20.20 -12.11
N GLN A 33 10.52 -20.21 -11.14
CA GLN A 33 10.21 -20.28 -9.71
C GLN A 33 9.32 -19.12 -9.23
N PRO A 34 8.64 -19.27 -8.07
CA PRO A 34 7.89 -18.19 -7.45
C PRO A 34 8.73 -16.92 -7.25
N LEU A 35 8.09 -15.76 -7.41
CA LEU A 35 8.75 -14.47 -7.26
C LEU A 35 8.73 -14.06 -5.78
N SER A 36 9.89 -13.69 -5.24
CA SER A 36 10.04 -12.98 -3.97
C SER A 36 10.78 -11.67 -4.23
N MET A 37 10.22 -10.54 -3.79
CA MET A 37 10.80 -9.21 -4.03
C MET A 37 10.52 -8.29 -2.84
N LEU A 38 11.48 -7.42 -2.54
CA LEU A 38 11.32 -6.30 -1.62
C LEU A 38 10.77 -5.10 -2.41
N LYS A 39 9.52 -4.73 -2.14
CA LYS A 39 8.83 -3.61 -2.78
C LYS A 39 8.10 -2.76 -1.77
N TYR A 40 7.85 -1.52 -2.17
CA TYR A 40 7.08 -0.57 -1.38
C TYR A 40 5.63 -1.05 -1.17
N ASP A 41 5.18 -0.94 0.09
CA ASP A 41 3.81 -1.17 0.52
C ASP A 41 3.23 0.14 1.08
N PRO A 42 2.34 0.82 0.33
CA PRO A 42 1.79 2.11 0.72
C PRO A 42 0.93 2.05 1.98
N ILE A 43 0.35 0.90 2.32
CA ILE A 43 -0.57 0.79 3.45
C ILE A 43 0.20 0.85 4.78
N GLY A 44 1.35 0.17 4.85
CA GLY A 44 2.22 0.18 6.03
C GLY A 44 2.87 1.55 6.31
N THR A 45 2.90 2.45 5.32
CA THR A 45 3.46 3.80 5.48
C THR A 45 2.42 4.85 5.79
N THR A 46 1.13 4.58 5.58
CA THR A 46 0.08 5.52 6.02
C THR A 46 -0.07 5.44 7.54
N PRO A 47 0.12 6.54 8.28
CA PRO A 47 -0.14 6.59 9.71
C PRO A 47 -1.67 6.70 9.92
N SER A 48 -2.46 5.73 9.44
CA SER A 48 -3.93 5.80 9.51
C SER A 48 -4.44 5.79 10.95
N PHE A 49 -3.72 5.16 11.87
CA PHE A 49 -4.04 5.17 13.30
C PHE A 49 -3.54 6.43 14.04
N VAL A 50 -2.44 7.04 13.61
CA VAL A 50 -1.87 8.22 14.28
C VAL A 50 -2.48 9.52 13.74
N ALA A 51 -2.80 9.59 12.45
CA ALA A 51 -3.40 10.77 11.84
C ALA A 51 -4.82 11.06 12.35
N VAL A 52 -5.65 10.03 12.55
CA VAL A 52 -7.02 10.20 13.09
C VAL A 52 -6.99 10.56 14.58
N LEU A 53 -6.07 10.00 15.36
CA LEU A 53 -5.92 10.34 16.78
C LEU A 53 -5.40 11.77 16.96
N ILE A 54 -4.43 12.21 16.16
CA ILE A 54 -3.88 13.57 16.22
C ILE A 54 -4.88 14.60 15.70
N THR A 55 -5.66 14.31 14.63
CA THR A 55 -6.71 15.24 14.16
C THR A 55 -7.93 15.29 15.09
N ARG A 56 -8.29 14.21 15.79
CA ARG A 56 -9.33 14.25 16.84
C ARG A 56 -8.87 14.92 18.14
N LEU A 57 -7.60 14.83 18.53
CA LEU A 57 -7.08 15.54 19.71
C LEU A 57 -6.74 17.02 19.44
N ARG A 58 -6.53 17.44 18.19
CA ARG A 58 -6.19 18.83 17.82
C ARG A 58 -7.40 19.75 17.58
N PHE A 59 -8.63 19.32 17.88
CA PHE A 59 -9.82 20.19 17.76
C PHE A 59 -10.25 20.85 19.09
N ARG A 60 -9.47 20.69 20.17
CA ARG A 60 -9.76 21.30 21.48
C ARG A 60 -8.56 22.07 22.06
N LEU A 61 -7.92 22.89 21.25
CA LEU A 61 -7.05 23.95 21.75
C LEU A 61 -7.57 25.28 21.21
N PRO A 62 -8.18 26.14 22.04
CA PRO A 62 -8.46 27.49 21.64
C PRO A 62 -7.11 28.17 21.42
N LEU A 63 -6.92 28.70 20.23
CA LEU A 63 -5.82 29.62 19.93
C LEU A 63 -6.11 30.92 20.69
N GLU A 64 -5.69 30.98 21.95
CA GLU A 64 -5.52 32.25 22.63
C GLU A 64 -4.15 32.79 22.26
N ASN A 65 -4.13 34.03 21.79
CA ASN A 65 -2.98 34.93 21.73
C ASN A 65 -2.13 34.87 20.44
N ALA A 66 -2.71 35.43 19.39
CA ALA A 66 -1.95 36.26 18.46
C ALA A 66 -2.77 37.51 18.11
N ASN A 67 -2.17 38.68 18.32
CA ASN A 67 -2.58 40.01 17.79
C ASN A 67 -3.45 40.90 18.70
N VAL A 68 -2.80 41.63 19.61
CA VAL A 68 -3.18 43.03 19.89
C VAL A 68 -1.97 43.89 19.56
N GLN A 69 -2.16 44.75 18.58
CA GLN A 69 -1.17 45.72 18.09
C GLN A 69 -1.08 46.93 19.03
N LEU A 70 0.13 47.49 19.14
CA LEU A 70 0.39 48.88 19.49
C LEU A 70 1.19 49.51 18.35
#